data_AF-A0A0C2GZ73-F1
#
_entry.id   AF-A0A0C2GZ73-F1
#
_cell.length_a   1.000
_cell.length_b   1.000
_cell.length_c   1.000
_cell.angle_alpha   90.00
_cell.angle_beta   90.00
_cell.angle_gamma   90.00
#
_symmetry.space_group_name_H-M   'P 1'
#
loop_
_entity.id
_entity.type
_entity.pdbx_description
1 polymer ?
#
loop_
_entity_poly.entity_id
_entity_poly.type
_entity_poly.pdbx_seq_one_letter_code
_entity_poly.pdbx_strand_id
1 'polypeptide(L)'
;MDATREEEYLMAHGDCPVENGEKITATLRLREHGQYLLLSAWPDGYYDYGMLERPEVAKALDRSHNRFRETDPDYFCVNYVWNYVRVNVEILGFEPVILVYRDFLPRKKVDAFLADIKEKRKDEPKRVFPTDANSLKFYPAETTMQHKEGRGATQVYEHIASMIPAINFTVSEPWQILSYKSGEDHPPRYDFIEEKESKKDEMTKKYGNRFATVMVMLKKADAAGRE
;
A
#
# COMPACT_ATOMS: atom_id res chain seq x y z
N MET A 1 10.32 14.28 17.83
CA MET A 1 10.35 12.87 17.36
C MET A 1 11.70 12.29 17.71
N ASP A 2 11.76 11.02 18.09
CA ASP A 2 13.00 10.28 18.37
C ASP A 2 13.71 10.00 17.02
N ALA A 3 15.02 10.24 16.93
CA ALA A 3 15.79 10.05 15.70
C ALA A 3 15.67 8.61 15.16
N THR A 4 15.50 7.62 16.04
CA THR A 4 15.30 6.22 15.66
C THR A 4 13.94 5.98 14.98
N ARG A 5 12.90 6.72 15.39
CA ARG A 5 11.57 6.66 14.77
C ARG A 5 11.53 7.39 13.44
N GLU A 6 12.27 8.47 13.30
CA GLU A 6 12.39 9.20 12.03
C GLU A 6 13.12 8.36 10.97
N GLU A 7 14.22 7.71 11.35
CA GLU A 7 14.90 6.73 10.49
C GLU A 7 14.01 5.54 10.13
N GLU A 8 13.25 5.00 11.09
CA GLU A 8 12.29 3.93 10.82
C GLU A 8 11.15 4.40 9.89
N TYR A 9 10.67 5.63 10.07
CA TYR A 9 9.65 6.24 9.22
C TYR A 9 10.13 6.41 7.78
N LEU A 10 11.34 6.96 7.59
CA LEU A 10 11.96 7.12 6.27
C LEU A 10 12.23 5.75 5.61
N MET A 11 12.60 4.73 6.39
CA MET A 11 12.76 3.35 5.90
C MET A 11 11.44 2.63 5.62
N ALA A 12 10.36 3.00 6.31
CA ALA A 12 9.02 2.43 6.14
C ALA A 12 8.24 3.09 5.00
N HIS A 13 8.62 4.32 4.61
CA HIS A 13 8.05 5.01 3.47
C HIS A 13 8.52 4.32 2.18
N GLY A 14 7.61 3.58 1.55
CA GLY A 14 8.02 2.57 0.56
C GLY A 14 8.56 3.11 -0.75
N ASP A 15 8.38 4.39 -1.06
CA ASP A 15 8.94 5.03 -2.27
C ASP A 15 10.15 5.95 -1.99
N CYS A 16 10.60 6.15 -0.74
CA CYS A 16 11.76 7.04 -0.43
C CYS A 16 13.11 6.56 -1.01
N PRO A 17 14.11 7.45 -1.17
CA PRO A 17 15.42 7.09 -1.69
C PRO A 17 16.11 5.97 -0.91
N VAL A 18 16.85 5.11 -1.61
CA VAL A 18 17.72 4.10 -0.98
C VAL A 18 19.14 4.60 -0.95
N GLU A 19 19.74 4.75 0.24
CA GLU A 19 21.16 5.07 0.37
C GLU A 19 22.01 3.81 0.19
N ASN A 20 21.68 2.75 0.92
CA ASN A 20 22.41 1.48 0.88
C ASN A 20 21.49 0.26 0.83
N GLY A 21 21.91 -0.75 0.06
CA GLY A 21 21.21 -2.02 -0.07
C GLY A 21 20.17 -2.01 -1.19
N GLU A 22 19.13 -2.82 -1.00
CA GLU A 22 18.01 -2.95 -1.94
C GLU A 22 16.70 -2.96 -1.19
N LYS A 23 15.77 -2.10 -1.60
CA LYS A 23 14.39 -2.10 -1.13
C LYS A 23 13.49 -2.72 -2.20
N ILE A 24 12.55 -3.57 -1.77
CA ILE A 24 11.55 -4.16 -2.66
C ILE A 24 10.17 -3.91 -2.07
N THR A 25 9.31 -3.23 -2.83
CA THR A 25 7.91 -3.00 -2.49
C THR A 25 6.99 -3.69 -3.49
N ALA A 26 5.80 -4.08 -3.03
CA ALA A 26 4.72 -4.55 -3.88
C ALA A 26 3.45 -3.78 -3.57
N THR A 27 2.83 -3.22 -4.60
CA THR A 27 1.75 -2.25 -4.49
C THR A 27 0.49 -2.74 -5.19
N LEU A 28 -0.64 -2.61 -4.51
CA LEU A 28 -1.97 -2.75 -5.08
C LEU A 28 -2.60 -1.37 -5.15
N ARG A 29 -2.92 -0.92 -6.36
CA ARG A 29 -3.73 0.29 -6.57
C ARG A 29 -5.20 -0.11 -6.62
N LEU A 30 -5.99 0.44 -5.71
CA LEU A 30 -7.38 0.08 -5.49
C LEU A 30 -8.29 1.02 -6.28
N ARG A 31 -9.26 0.45 -7.00
CA ARG A 31 -10.30 1.21 -7.72
C ARG A 31 -11.53 1.45 -6.84
N GLU A 32 -12.21 2.56 -7.06
CA GLU A 32 -13.33 3.03 -6.22
C GLU A 32 -14.58 2.13 -6.28
N HIS A 33 -14.76 1.40 -7.38
CA HIS A 33 -15.98 0.62 -7.60
C HIS A 33 -16.21 -0.46 -6.54
N GLY A 34 -17.41 -0.46 -5.95
CA GLY A 34 -17.85 -1.51 -5.02
C GLY A 34 -17.10 -1.51 -3.68
N GLN A 35 -16.45 -0.41 -3.31
CA GLN A 35 -15.81 -0.24 -2.01
C GLN A 35 -16.85 0.20 -0.97
N TYR A 36 -17.14 -0.66 -0.02
CA TYR A 36 -18.16 -0.38 1.01
C TYR A 36 -17.83 0.85 1.85
N LEU A 37 -16.54 1.07 2.12
CA LEU A 37 -16.06 2.23 2.89
C LEU A 37 -16.30 3.59 2.20
N LEU A 38 -16.55 3.60 0.88
CA LEU A 38 -16.91 4.80 0.12
C LEU A 38 -18.43 5.03 0.06
N LEU A 39 -19.24 4.05 0.47
CA LEU A 39 -20.70 4.15 0.52
C LEU A 39 -21.20 4.77 1.85
N SER A 40 -20.29 5.30 2.64
CA SER A 40 -20.58 5.96 3.92
C SER A 40 -21.65 7.05 3.73
N ALA A 41 -22.68 7.01 4.57
CA ALA A 41 -23.78 7.99 4.60
C ALA A 41 -23.46 9.22 5.47
N TRP A 42 -22.18 9.47 5.75
CA TRP A 42 -21.77 10.59 6.60
C TRP A 42 -22.08 11.91 5.88
N PRO A 43 -22.78 12.87 6.52
CA PRO A 43 -23.28 14.10 5.87
C PRO A 43 -22.21 14.93 5.17
N ASP A 44 -20.96 14.76 5.59
CA ASP A 44 -19.82 15.57 5.17
C ASP A 44 -18.99 14.88 4.06
N GLY A 45 -19.40 13.68 3.61
CA GLY A 45 -18.77 12.97 2.49
C GLY A 45 -17.46 12.26 2.81
N TYR A 46 -17.09 12.13 4.09
CA TYR A 46 -15.87 11.42 4.51
C TYR A 46 -16.01 9.90 4.42
N TYR A 47 -14.92 9.24 4.05
CA TYR A 47 -14.77 7.78 4.07
C TYR A 47 -14.77 7.25 5.50
N ASP A 48 -15.45 6.11 5.74
CA ASP A 48 -15.47 5.50 7.07
C ASP A 48 -14.18 4.71 7.32
N TYR A 49 -13.12 5.42 7.72
CA TYR A 49 -11.84 4.82 8.09
C TYR A 49 -11.92 3.98 9.38
N GLY A 50 -12.98 4.15 10.20
CA GLY A 50 -13.25 3.29 11.34
C GLY A 50 -13.43 1.83 10.95
N MET A 51 -13.89 1.56 9.72
CA MET A 51 -13.92 0.22 9.14
C MET A 51 -12.53 -0.42 8.95
N LEU A 52 -11.46 0.38 8.81
CA LEU A 52 -10.08 -0.07 8.65
C LEU A 52 -9.40 -0.30 10.00
N GLU A 53 -9.71 0.53 10.99
CA GLU A 53 -9.14 0.44 12.33
C GLU A 53 -9.84 -0.59 13.22
N ARG A 54 -11.16 -0.78 13.06
CA ARG A 54 -12.00 -1.64 13.90
C ARG A 54 -13.18 -2.24 13.10
N PRO A 55 -12.92 -3.22 12.21
CA PRO A 55 -13.94 -3.76 11.31
C PRO A 55 -15.14 -4.40 12.01
N GLU A 56 -14.98 -4.90 13.24
CA GLU A 56 -16.08 -5.49 14.03
C GLU A 56 -17.04 -4.44 14.60
N VAL A 57 -16.53 -3.26 14.98
CA VAL A 57 -17.31 -2.19 15.61
C VAL A 57 -18.09 -1.41 14.55
N ALA A 58 -17.53 -1.23 13.35
CA ALA A 58 -18.20 -0.52 12.26
C ALA A 58 -19.47 -1.26 11.77
N LYS A 59 -19.55 -2.59 11.94
CA LYS A 59 -20.78 -3.35 11.67
C LYS A 59 -21.88 -3.16 12.74
N ALA A 60 -21.53 -2.65 13.91
CA ALA A 60 -22.42 -2.53 15.06
C ALA A 60 -22.94 -1.10 15.32
N LEU A 61 -22.56 -0.11 14.50
CA LEU A 61 -22.97 1.28 14.68
C LEU A 61 -24.22 1.63 13.85
N ASP A 62 -25.34 1.01 14.22
CA ASP A 62 -26.61 1.73 14.31
C ASP A 62 -26.74 2.23 15.77
N ARG A 63 -26.96 3.54 15.96
CA ARG A 63 -27.34 4.20 17.23
C ARG A 63 -26.33 4.18 18.39
N SER A 64 -25.36 5.10 18.36
CA SER A 64 -25.16 5.98 19.51
C SER A 64 -24.27 7.14 19.13
N HIS A 65 -24.76 8.34 19.41
CA HIS A 65 -24.02 9.59 19.29
C HIS A 65 -22.66 9.52 20.00
N ASN A 66 -21.63 9.98 19.29
CA ASN A 66 -20.52 10.78 19.78
C ASN A 66 -19.59 10.15 20.84
N ARG A 67 -18.40 9.68 20.42
CA ARG A 67 -17.24 9.60 21.34
C ARG A 67 -15.84 9.50 20.72
N PHE A 68 -15.59 10.04 19.53
CA PHE A 68 -14.22 10.45 19.19
C PHE A 68 -14.09 11.94 19.52
N ARG A 69 -13.79 12.20 20.79
CA ARG A 69 -13.32 13.50 21.24
C ARG A 69 -12.05 13.82 20.45
N GLU A 70 -12.03 14.98 19.81
CA GLU A 70 -10.82 15.78 19.62
C GLU A 70 -10.07 15.84 20.95
N THR A 71 -9.05 15.01 21.15
CA THR A 71 -7.93 15.22 22.09
C THR A 71 -6.97 14.03 21.98
N ASP A 72 -6.13 14.00 20.96
CA ASP A 72 -4.71 13.66 21.11
C ASP A 72 -3.95 14.25 19.90
N PRO A 73 -2.93 15.11 20.07
CA PRO A 73 -2.22 15.74 18.95
C PRO A 73 -1.20 14.80 18.28
N ASP A 74 -1.01 13.59 18.81
CA ASP A 74 0.02 12.66 18.36
C ASP A 74 -0.60 11.37 17.79
N TYR A 75 -0.11 10.95 16.64
CA TYR A 75 -0.36 9.65 15.98
C TYR A 75 -0.51 8.51 17.01
N PHE A 76 -1.66 7.83 17.01
CA PHE A 76 -1.96 6.79 18.01
C PHE A 76 -1.99 5.39 17.39
N CYS A 77 -1.65 4.40 18.21
CA CYS A 77 -1.67 2.99 17.84
C CYS A 77 -3.00 2.34 18.26
N VAL A 78 -3.66 1.67 17.33
CA VAL A 78 -4.83 0.84 17.57
C VAL A 78 -4.44 -0.63 17.42
N ASN A 79 -5.00 -1.48 18.29
CA ASN A 79 -4.95 -2.92 18.07
C ASN A 79 -6.35 -3.51 18.18
N TYR A 80 -6.64 -4.48 17.33
CA TYR A 80 -7.88 -5.25 17.35
C TYR A 80 -7.58 -6.73 17.10
N VAL A 81 -8.56 -7.59 17.37
CA VAL A 81 -8.48 -9.00 17.02
C VAL A 81 -9.37 -9.22 15.81
N TRP A 82 -8.84 -9.91 14.81
CA TRP A 82 -9.60 -10.33 13.64
C TRP A 82 -9.19 -11.76 13.28
N ASN A 83 -10.16 -12.65 13.11
CA ASN A 83 -9.90 -14.08 12.87
C ASN A 83 -8.91 -14.70 13.87
N TYR A 84 -9.05 -14.37 15.17
CA TYR A 84 -8.17 -14.82 16.25
C TYR A 84 -6.71 -14.33 16.16
N VAL A 85 -6.41 -13.40 15.26
CA VAL A 85 -5.08 -12.78 15.10
C VAL A 85 -5.15 -11.34 15.58
N ARG A 86 -4.14 -10.90 16.34
CA ARG A 86 -3.99 -9.51 16.72
C ARG A 86 -3.49 -8.70 15.53
N VAL A 87 -4.22 -7.67 15.16
CA VAL A 87 -3.83 -6.69 14.13
C VAL A 87 -3.39 -5.42 14.83
N ASN A 88 -2.21 -4.92 14.49
CA ASN A 88 -1.65 -3.68 15.01
C ASN A 88 -1.65 -2.63 13.90
N VAL A 89 -2.32 -1.51 14.12
CA VAL A 89 -2.46 -0.42 13.17
C VAL A 89 -1.94 0.86 13.80
N GLU A 90 -1.06 1.55 13.10
CA GLU A 90 -0.58 2.88 13.45
C GLU A 90 -1.16 3.89 12.47
N ILE A 91 -1.79 4.94 12.98
CA ILE A 91 -2.40 5.98 12.16
C ILE A 91 -1.43 7.15 12.07
N LEU A 92 -0.92 7.41 10.87
CA LEU A 92 0.09 8.43 10.58
C LEU A 92 -0.50 9.69 9.96
N GLY A 93 -1.80 9.74 9.72
CA GLY A 93 -2.47 10.90 9.14
C GLY A 93 -3.94 10.63 8.92
N PHE A 94 -4.74 11.70 8.95
CA PHE A 94 -6.17 11.67 8.60
C PHE A 94 -6.48 12.45 7.33
N GLU A 95 -5.63 13.40 6.93
CA GLU A 95 -5.77 14.19 5.71
C GLU A 95 -4.41 14.32 4.99
N PRO A 96 -4.05 13.37 4.11
CA PRO A 96 -4.78 12.14 3.78
C PRO A 96 -4.71 11.07 4.89
N VAL A 97 -5.64 10.10 4.84
CA VAL A 97 -5.59 8.93 5.74
C VAL A 97 -4.37 8.08 5.41
N ILE A 98 -3.47 7.90 6.37
CA ILE A 98 -2.28 7.06 6.25
C ILE A 98 -2.26 6.05 7.40
N LEU A 99 -2.32 4.76 7.07
CA LEU A 99 -2.35 3.66 8.02
C LEU A 99 -1.17 2.72 7.78
N VAL A 100 -0.51 2.31 8.87
CA VAL A 100 0.56 1.30 8.83
C VAL A 100 0.13 0.08 9.63
N TYR A 101 -0.01 -1.05 8.93
CA TYR A 101 -0.25 -2.35 9.55
C TYR A 101 1.08 -2.98 9.96
N ARG A 102 1.35 -3.04 11.26
CA ARG A 102 2.61 -3.55 11.84
C ARG A 102 2.52 -5.07 12.05
N ASP A 103 3.63 -5.77 11.78
CA ASP A 103 3.74 -7.24 11.88
C ASP A 103 2.64 -8.00 11.12
N PHE A 104 2.13 -7.38 10.07
CA PHE A 104 0.93 -7.82 9.38
C PHE A 104 1.14 -9.08 8.54
N LEU A 105 2.30 -9.22 7.90
CA LEU A 105 2.61 -10.34 7.03
C LEU A 105 3.64 -11.27 7.68
N PRO A 106 3.33 -12.57 7.86
CA PRO A 106 4.32 -13.54 8.29
C PRO A 106 5.51 -13.59 7.33
N ARG A 107 6.73 -13.55 7.87
CA ARG A 107 7.97 -13.53 7.07
C ARG A 107 8.05 -14.64 6.02
N LYS A 108 7.57 -15.85 6.35
CA LYS A 108 7.51 -16.99 5.42
C LYS A 108 6.69 -16.70 4.14
N LYS A 109 5.61 -15.92 4.23
CA LYS A 109 4.80 -15.52 3.08
C LYS A 109 5.52 -14.48 2.23
N VAL A 110 6.20 -13.54 2.89
CA VAL A 110 7.04 -12.53 2.23
C VAL A 110 8.18 -13.19 1.45
N ASP A 111 8.90 -14.13 2.08
CA ASP A 111 10.00 -14.84 1.43
C ASP A 111 9.52 -15.69 0.24
N ALA A 112 8.33 -16.31 0.34
CA ALA A 112 7.72 -17.02 -0.77
C ALA A 112 7.36 -16.06 -1.93
N PHE A 113 6.86 -14.85 -1.64
CA PHE A 113 6.55 -13.87 -2.68
C PHE A 113 7.83 -13.33 -3.34
N LEU A 114 8.89 -13.08 -2.57
CA LEU A 114 10.21 -12.74 -3.11
C LEU A 114 10.76 -13.82 -4.04
N ALA A 115 10.51 -15.11 -3.74
CA ALA A 115 10.89 -16.21 -4.62
C ALA A 115 10.12 -16.20 -5.95
N ASP A 116 8.80 -15.96 -5.92
CA ASP A 116 7.98 -15.81 -7.14
C ASP A 116 8.47 -14.64 -8.02
N ILE A 117 8.78 -13.49 -7.39
CA ILE A 117 9.32 -12.31 -8.10
C ILE A 117 10.65 -12.64 -8.77
N LYS A 118 11.54 -13.34 -8.05
CA LYS A 118 12.84 -13.76 -8.59
C LYS A 118 12.67 -14.70 -9.79
N GLU A 119 11.69 -15.61 -9.74
CA GLU A 119 11.41 -16.50 -10.85
C GLU A 119 10.93 -15.71 -12.08
N LYS A 120 9.92 -14.86 -11.90
CA LYS A 120 9.37 -14.05 -12.98
C LYS A 120 10.40 -13.17 -13.67
N ARG A 121 11.29 -12.55 -12.90
CA ARG A 121 12.35 -11.66 -13.43
C ARG A 121 13.39 -12.37 -14.30
N LYS A 122 13.45 -13.71 -14.31
CA LYS A 122 14.32 -14.45 -15.25
C LYS A 122 13.84 -14.32 -16.69
N ASP A 123 12.52 -14.22 -16.87
CA ASP A 123 11.88 -14.21 -18.18
C ASP A 123 11.55 -12.78 -18.66
N GLU A 124 11.58 -11.79 -17.75
CA GLU A 124 11.31 -10.39 -18.11
C GLU A 124 12.48 -9.78 -18.92
N PRO A 125 12.20 -9.11 -20.04
CA PRO A 125 13.23 -8.39 -20.78
C PRO A 125 13.80 -7.29 -19.88
N LYS A 126 15.13 -7.27 -19.72
CA LYS A 126 15.80 -6.20 -18.99
C LYS A 126 15.49 -4.87 -19.68
N ARG A 127 14.86 -3.93 -18.96
CA ARG A 127 14.66 -2.56 -19.46
C ARG A 127 16.04 -1.96 -19.77
N VAL A 128 16.29 -1.64 -21.05
CA VAL A 128 17.49 -0.90 -21.47
C VAL A 128 17.11 0.57 -21.49
N PHE A 129 17.65 1.34 -20.56
CA PHE A 129 17.46 2.79 -20.56
C PHE A 129 18.33 3.42 -21.66
N PRO A 130 17.80 4.37 -22.44
CA PRO A 130 18.61 5.17 -23.36
C PRO A 130 19.76 5.84 -22.60
N THR A 131 20.98 5.72 -23.10
CA THR A 131 22.22 6.31 -22.53
C THR A 131 22.29 7.85 -22.64
N ASP A 132 21.23 8.49 -23.13
CA ASP A 132 21.20 9.92 -23.36
C ASP A 132 21.05 10.64 -22.01
N ALA A 133 22.18 11.18 -21.59
CA ALA A 133 22.62 11.85 -20.36
C ALA A 133 21.65 12.50 -19.35
N ASN A 134 20.31 12.45 -19.44
CA ASN A 134 19.49 13.29 -18.56
C ASN A 134 18.07 12.85 -18.16
N SER A 135 17.63 11.58 -18.28
CA SER A 135 16.22 11.29 -17.92
C SER A 135 15.85 10.06 -17.09
N LEU A 136 16.68 9.01 -16.88
CA LEU A 136 16.18 7.81 -16.18
C LEU A 136 17.19 7.07 -15.28
N LYS A 137 18.31 7.70 -14.89
CA LYS A 137 19.36 7.02 -14.08
C LYS A 137 18.92 6.52 -12.69
N PHE A 138 17.71 6.87 -12.27
CA PHE A 138 17.24 6.67 -10.90
C PHE A 138 15.89 5.92 -10.81
N TYR A 139 15.33 5.42 -11.92
CA TYR A 139 14.02 4.77 -11.86
C TYR A 139 14.13 3.30 -11.41
N PRO A 140 13.34 2.85 -10.42
CA PRO A 140 13.42 1.48 -9.91
C PRO A 140 13.02 0.45 -10.97
N ALA A 141 13.59 -0.75 -10.87
CA ALA A 141 13.19 -1.87 -11.70
C ALA A 141 11.75 -2.29 -11.37
N GLU A 142 10.89 -2.34 -12.39
CA GLU A 142 9.46 -2.62 -12.23
C GLU A 142 9.09 -3.97 -12.84
N THR A 143 8.39 -4.78 -12.05
CA THR A 143 7.81 -6.07 -12.42
C THR A 143 6.32 -6.00 -12.14
N THR A 144 5.46 -6.51 -13.03
CA THR A 144 4.00 -6.58 -12.79
C THR A 144 3.58 -8.02 -12.60
N MET A 145 2.80 -8.37 -11.56
CA MET A 145 2.31 -9.74 -11.33
C MET A 145 0.80 -9.79 -11.09
N GLN A 146 0.12 -10.78 -11.65
CA GLN A 146 -1.28 -11.04 -11.27
C GLN A 146 -1.37 -11.46 -9.80
N HIS A 147 -2.52 -11.20 -9.16
CA HIS A 147 -2.70 -11.45 -7.72
C HIS A 147 -2.33 -12.86 -7.28
N LYS A 148 -2.62 -13.84 -8.15
CA LYS A 148 -2.41 -15.27 -7.91
C LYS A 148 -1.42 -15.92 -8.89
N GLU A 149 -0.50 -15.14 -9.44
CA GLU A 149 0.45 -15.65 -10.45
C GLU A 149 1.45 -16.66 -9.87
N GLY A 150 1.84 -16.48 -8.61
CA GLY A 150 2.73 -17.36 -7.87
C GLY A 150 2.15 -17.76 -6.52
N ARG A 151 2.75 -18.76 -5.87
CA ARG A 151 2.27 -19.28 -4.58
C ARG A 151 2.41 -18.24 -3.47
N GLY A 152 3.55 -17.57 -3.39
CA GLY A 152 3.80 -16.49 -2.45
C GLY A 152 2.94 -15.26 -2.71
N ALA A 153 2.81 -14.85 -3.98
CA ALA A 153 1.91 -13.75 -4.39
C ALA A 153 0.46 -14.02 -3.94
N THR A 154 -0.03 -15.25 -4.19
CA THR A 154 -1.35 -15.70 -3.73
C THR A 154 -1.48 -15.63 -2.21
N GLN A 155 -0.49 -16.18 -1.48
CA GLN A 155 -0.53 -16.22 -0.01
C GLN A 155 -0.54 -14.83 0.64
N VAL A 156 0.17 -13.86 0.04
CA VAL A 156 0.20 -12.48 0.51
C VAL A 156 -1.11 -11.77 0.18
N TYR A 157 -1.58 -11.88 -1.07
CA TYR A 157 -2.85 -11.28 -1.51
C TYR A 157 -4.03 -11.76 -0.66
N GLU A 158 -4.19 -13.08 -0.50
CA GLU A 158 -5.28 -13.66 0.29
C GLU A 158 -5.17 -13.31 1.78
N HIS A 159 -3.95 -13.15 2.30
CA HIS A 159 -3.79 -12.68 3.67
C HIS A 159 -4.28 -11.25 3.85
N ILE A 160 -3.86 -10.33 2.98
CA ILE A 160 -4.27 -8.92 3.05
C ILE A 160 -5.78 -8.81 2.88
N ALA A 161 -6.34 -9.47 1.86
CA ALA A 161 -7.77 -9.42 1.58
C ALA A 161 -8.64 -10.04 2.69
N SER A 162 -8.13 -11.04 3.41
CA SER A 162 -8.86 -11.64 4.55
C SER A 162 -8.74 -10.85 5.84
N MET A 163 -7.65 -10.08 6.02
CA MET A 163 -7.35 -9.35 7.24
C MET A 163 -7.79 -7.88 7.19
N ILE A 164 -8.07 -7.32 6.02
CA ILE A 164 -8.64 -5.96 5.83
C ILE A 164 -9.99 -6.08 5.11
N PRO A 165 -11.04 -6.58 5.78
CA PRO A 165 -12.32 -6.93 5.15
C PRO A 165 -13.11 -5.72 4.62
N ALA A 166 -12.76 -4.51 5.07
CA ALA A 166 -13.41 -3.28 4.64
C ALA A 166 -13.06 -2.88 3.21
N ILE A 167 -11.94 -3.38 2.68
CA ILE A 167 -11.46 -3.09 1.33
C ILE A 167 -11.83 -4.25 0.40
N ASN A 168 -12.49 -3.92 -0.70
CA ASN A 168 -12.67 -4.83 -1.80
C ASN A 168 -11.40 -4.90 -2.67
N PHE A 169 -10.56 -5.90 -2.44
CA PHE A 169 -9.33 -6.10 -3.23
C PHE A 169 -9.57 -6.70 -4.61
N THR A 170 -10.77 -7.17 -4.95
CA THR A 170 -11.02 -7.79 -6.26
C THR A 170 -11.02 -6.79 -7.41
N VAL A 171 -11.18 -5.50 -7.09
CA VAL A 171 -11.11 -4.39 -8.06
C VAL A 171 -9.74 -3.70 -8.04
N SER A 172 -8.74 -4.30 -7.41
CA SER A 172 -7.38 -3.77 -7.46
C SER A 172 -6.70 -4.09 -8.79
N GLU A 173 -5.75 -3.24 -9.19
CA GLU A 173 -4.81 -3.56 -10.26
C GLU A 173 -3.92 -4.75 -9.86
N PRO A 174 -3.25 -5.40 -10.84
CA PRO A 174 -2.18 -6.36 -10.58
C PRO A 174 -1.10 -5.76 -9.66
N TRP A 175 -0.32 -6.62 -9.02
CA TRP A 175 0.83 -6.20 -8.22
C TRP A 175 1.80 -5.41 -9.09
N GLN A 176 2.08 -4.17 -8.70
CA GLN A 176 3.26 -3.45 -9.17
C GLN A 176 4.39 -3.67 -8.17
N ILE A 177 5.47 -4.29 -8.59
CA ILE A 177 6.64 -4.58 -7.76
C ILE A 177 7.78 -3.68 -8.20
N LEU A 178 8.32 -2.90 -7.26
CA LEU A 178 9.44 -1.98 -7.49
C LEU A 178 10.67 -2.45 -6.72
N SER A 179 11.81 -2.60 -7.40
CA SER A 179 13.14 -2.83 -6.82
C SER A 179 13.94 -1.54 -6.90
N TYR A 180 14.29 -0.99 -5.74
CA TYR A 180 15.14 0.18 -5.61
C TYR A 180 16.54 -0.27 -5.22
N LYS A 181 17.54 0.16 -5.98
CA LYS A 181 18.96 0.06 -5.63
C LYS A 181 19.45 1.38 -5.05
N SER A 182 20.63 1.36 -4.45
CA SER A 182 21.32 2.57 -4.00
C SER A 182 21.31 3.69 -5.05
N GLY A 183 20.81 4.85 -4.63
CA GLY A 183 20.66 6.05 -5.45
C GLY A 183 19.37 6.12 -6.26
N GLU A 184 18.63 5.02 -6.44
CA GLU A 184 17.33 5.03 -7.13
C GLU A 184 16.23 5.62 -6.24
N ASP A 185 15.28 6.28 -6.88
CA ASP A 185 14.18 6.99 -6.26
C ASP A 185 12.93 6.94 -7.15
N HIS A 186 11.75 7.08 -6.53
CA HIS A 186 10.52 7.32 -7.26
C HIS A 186 9.95 8.67 -6.83
N PRO A 187 9.97 9.71 -7.71
CA PRO A 187 9.61 11.06 -7.31
C PRO A 187 8.15 11.15 -6.81
N PRO A 188 7.86 12.08 -5.87
CA PRO A 188 6.52 12.30 -5.34
C PRO A 188 5.50 12.53 -6.44
N ARG A 189 4.36 11.83 -6.34
CA ARG A 189 3.25 11.94 -7.30
C ARG A 189 1.96 11.49 -6.66
N TYR A 190 0.85 11.88 -7.28
CA TYR A 190 -0.43 11.28 -6.98
C TYR A 190 -0.59 9.95 -7.71
N ASP A 191 -1.23 8.99 -7.06
CA ASP A 191 -1.54 7.68 -7.66
C ASP A 191 -2.85 7.71 -8.47
N PHE A 192 -3.72 8.72 -8.29
CA PHE A 192 -4.94 8.86 -9.07
C PHE A 192 -4.63 9.14 -10.54
N ILE A 193 -5.55 8.73 -11.42
CA ILE A 193 -5.41 8.86 -12.86
C ILE A 193 -5.97 10.22 -13.29
N GLU A 194 -5.09 11.06 -13.84
CA GLU A 194 -5.44 12.33 -14.49
C GLU A 194 -5.70 12.10 -15.99
N GLU A 195 -6.81 11.42 -16.32
CA GLU A 195 -7.19 11.21 -17.72
C GLU A 195 -8.50 11.93 -18.05
N LYS A 196 -8.51 12.62 -19.20
CA LYS A 196 -9.75 13.12 -19.81
C LYS A 196 -10.66 11.94 -20.15
N GLU A 197 -11.98 12.12 -20.07
CA GLU A 197 -12.98 11.05 -20.28
C GLU A 197 -12.75 10.22 -21.55
N SER A 198 -12.31 10.87 -22.63
CA SER A 198 -12.02 10.23 -23.93
C SER A 198 -10.76 9.35 -23.96
N LYS A 199 -9.91 9.44 -22.93
CA LYS A 199 -8.64 8.69 -22.81
C LYS A 199 -8.66 7.60 -21.73
N LYS A 200 -9.74 7.52 -20.94
CA LYS A 200 -9.85 6.54 -19.85
C LYS A 200 -9.57 5.12 -20.35
N ASP A 201 -8.62 4.45 -19.69
CA ASP A 201 -8.38 3.02 -19.90
C ASP A 201 -9.64 2.18 -19.56
N GLU A 202 -9.67 0.91 -19.99
CA GLU A 202 -10.82 0.02 -19.77
C GLU A 202 -11.10 -0.21 -18.28
N MET A 203 -10.05 -0.27 -17.46
CA MET A 203 -10.16 -0.46 -16.01
C MET A 203 -10.83 0.74 -15.33
N THR A 204 -10.50 1.95 -15.76
CA THR A 204 -11.04 3.22 -15.25
C THR A 204 -12.48 3.40 -15.67
N LYS A 205 -12.84 2.99 -16.89
CA LYS A 205 -14.23 2.95 -17.34
C LYS A 205 -15.06 1.95 -16.54
N LYS A 206 -14.48 0.79 -16.21
CA LYS A 206 -15.20 -0.31 -15.54
C LYS A 206 -15.30 -0.13 -14.03
N TYR A 207 -14.21 0.30 -13.39
CA TYR A 207 -14.07 0.30 -11.94
C TYR A 207 -13.80 1.70 -11.35
N GLY A 208 -13.77 2.74 -12.19
CA GLY A 208 -13.54 4.11 -11.74
C GLY A 208 -12.06 4.42 -11.47
N ASN A 209 -11.80 5.57 -10.85
CA ASN A 209 -10.43 6.01 -10.59
C ASN A 209 -9.77 5.18 -9.46
N ARG A 210 -8.45 5.31 -9.31
CA ARG A 210 -7.72 4.83 -8.14
C ARG A 210 -8.03 5.75 -6.96
N PHE A 211 -8.48 5.18 -5.86
CA PHE A 211 -8.83 5.94 -4.65
C PHE A 211 -7.86 5.70 -3.49
N ALA A 212 -7.19 4.55 -3.48
CA ALA A 212 -6.26 4.17 -2.41
C ALA A 212 -5.14 3.28 -2.94
N THR A 213 -4.03 3.28 -2.20
CA THR A 213 -2.84 2.48 -2.48
C THR A 213 -2.51 1.64 -1.27
N VAL A 214 -2.42 0.32 -1.45
CA VAL A 214 -1.92 -0.60 -0.43
C VAL A 214 -0.52 -1.04 -0.83
N MET A 215 0.45 -0.67 -0.01
CA MET A 215 1.86 -0.95 -0.26
C MET A 215 2.40 -1.94 0.77
N VAL A 216 3.10 -2.95 0.27
CA VAL A 216 3.73 -3.99 1.08
C VAL A 216 5.24 -3.87 0.97
N MET A 217 5.90 -3.70 2.11
CA MET A 217 7.36 -3.74 2.21
C MET A 217 7.83 -5.22 2.21
N LEU A 218 8.35 -5.70 1.08
CA LEU A 218 8.85 -7.08 0.96
C LEU A 218 10.31 -7.22 1.41
N LYS A 219 11.12 -6.19 1.14
CA LYS A 219 12.51 -6.09 1.58
C LYS A 219 12.81 -4.65 1.95
N LYS A 220 13.36 -4.44 3.15
CA LYS A 220 13.85 -3.12 3.60
C LYS A 220 15.25 -2.87 3.04
N ALA A 221 15.56 -1.62 2.77
CA ALA A 221 16.93 -1.18 2.53
C ALA A 221 17.79 -1.36 3.79
N ASP A 222 19.11 -1.39 3.62
CA ASP A 222 20.05 -1.40 4.75
C ASP A 222 20.18 0.01 5.36
N ALA A 223 19.97 1.06 4.56
CA ALA A 223 19.83 2.45 5.00
C ALA A 223 18.91 3.24 4.04
N ALA A 224 18.00 4.06 4.59
CA ALA A 224 17.20 5.02 3.82
C ALA A 224 18.02 6.27 3.48
N GLY A 225 17.87 6.79 2.27
CA GLY A 225 18.43 8.09 1.89
C GLY A 225 17.64 9.23 2.53
N ARG A 226 18.34 10.33 2.77
CA ARG A 226 17.70 11.60 3.16
C ARG A 226 17.20 12.30 1.90
N GLU A 227 15.96 12.79 1.93
CA GLU A 227 15.41 13.73 0.94
C GLU A 227 16.07 15.11 1.05
#